data_AF-A0AA96YEI4-F1
#
_entry.id   AF-A0AA96YEI4-F1
#
_cell.length_a   1.000
_cell.length_b   1.000
_cell.length_c   1.000
_cell.angle_alpha   90.00
_cell.angle_beta   90.00
_cell.angle_gamma   90.00
#
_symmetry.space_group_name_H-M   'P 1'
#
loop_
_entity.id
_entity.type
_entity.pdbx_description
1 polymer ?
#
loop_
_entity_poly.entity_id
_entity_poly.type
_entity_poly.pdbx_seq_one_letter_code
_entity_poly.pdbx_strand_id
1 'polypeptide(L)'
;MANPHLEYHLQLLNHLRTILVALGDAEQVPEESHALFLERFDELLSLLPQNPLESQYLGQDLICQVIQRYPQIAHLVPRDLLWFFGGDCLHYMPDEELDLYQRLEERRYEAEQNDEPFDWHQEKQLLSLPGDSASH
;
A
#
# COMPACT_ATOMS: atom_id res chain seq x y z
N MET A 1 -0.62 8.67 -19.43
CA MET A 1 -0.43 9.67 -18.37
C MET A 1 -0.13 8.88 -17.12
N ALA A 2 1.05 9.03 -16.53
CA ALA A 2 1.37 8.33 -15.29
C ALA A 2 0.36 8.82 -14.24
N ASN A 3 -0.47 7.90 -13.74
CA ASN A 3 -1.44 8.24 -12.71
C ASN A 3 -0.66 8.82 -11.53
N PRO A 4 -0.93 10.04 -11.04
CA PRO A 4 -0.23 10.63 -9.89
C PRO A 4 -0.31 9.72 -8.65
N HIS A 5 -1.36 8.89 -8.59
CA HIS A 5 -1.49 7.80 -7.65
C HIS A 5 -0.32 6.81 -7.73
N LEU A 6 0.07 6.36 -8.92
CA LEU A 6 1.11 5.35 -9.10
C LEU A 6 2.49 5.81 -8.59
N GLU A 7 2.86 7.08 -8.85
CA GLU A 7 4.14 7.62 -8.37
C GLU A 7 4.21 7.63 -6.84
N TYR A 8 3.10 7.97 -6.17
CA TYR A 8 3.00 7.89 -4.71
C TYR A 8 3.19 6.46 -4.21
N HIS A 9 2.54 5.47 -4.83
CA HIS A 9 2.70 4.05 -4.42
C HIS A 9 4.13 3.56 -4.66
N LEU A 10 4.78 3.99 -5.74
CA LEU A 10 6.20 3.69 -5.99
C LEU A 10 7.12 4.28 -4.91
N GLN A 11 6.84 5.49 -4.41
CA GLN A 11 7.59 6.07 -3.29
C GLN A 11 7.41 5.25 -2.01
N LEU A 12 6.18 4.83 -1.71
CA LEU A 12 5.88 3.97 -0.56
C LEU A 12 6.61 2.62 -0.66
N LEU A 13 6.62 2.00 -1.84
CA LEU A 13 7.35 0.75 -2.08
C LEU A 13 8.86 0.94 -1.91
N ASN A 14 9.44 2.04 -2.42
CA ASN A 14 10.86 2.35 -2.22
C ASN A 14 11.23 2.56 -0.74
N HIS A 15 10.33 3.22 0.01
CA HIS A 15 10.52 3.37 1.45
C HIS A 15 10.53 2.01 2.15
N LEU A 16 9.55 1.14 1.83
CA LEU A 16 9.49 -0.21 2.38
C LEU A 16 10.73 -1.05 2.02
N ARG A 17 11.20 -0.96 0.78
CA ARG A 17 12.46 -1.59 0.33
C ARG A 17 13.65 -1.17 1.21
N THR A 18 13.75 0.10 1.56
CA THR A 18 14.84 0.62 2.41
C THR A 18 14.78 0.01 3.81
N ILE A 19 13.58 -0.13 4.37
CA ILE A 19 13.38 -0.80 5.67
C ILE A 19 13.78 -2.28 5.58
N LEU A 20 13.36 -2.97 4.52
CA LEU A 20 13.68 -4.39 4.32
C LEU A 20 15.19 -4.63 4.23
N VAL A 21 15.93 -3.80 3.50
CA VAL A 21 17.39 -3.88 3.42
C VAL A 21 18.03 -3.72 4.80
N ALA A 22 17.55 -2.76 5.60
CA ALA A 22 18.07 -2.55 6.95
C ALA A 22 17.76 -3.73 7.89
N LEU A 23 16.62 -4.40 7.71
CA LEU A 23 16.27 -5.61 8.47
C LEU A 23 17.15 -6.80 8.10
N GLY A 24 17.44 -7.00 6.80
CA GLY A 24 18.30 -8.08 6.35
C GLY A 24 19.67 -8.07 7.02
N ASP A 25 20.24 -6.88 7.24
CA ASP A 25 21.51 -6.68 7.93
C ASP A 25 21.40 -6.97 9.45
N ALA A 26 20.25 -6.66 10.07
CA ALA A 26 20.05 -6.77 11.51
C ALA A 26 19.60 -8.14 12.01
N GLU A 27 18.80 -8.89 11.22
CA GLU A 27 18.01 -10.02 11.73
C GLU A 27 18.66 -11.41 11.59
N GLN A 28 19.90 -11.53 11.11
CA GLN A 28 20.57 -12.83 10.87
C GLN A 28 19.69 -13.81 10.06
N VAL A 29 18.84 -13.29 9.18
CA VAL A 29 18.01 -14.08 8.26
C VAL A 29 18.94 -14.80 7.29
N PRO A 30 18.65 -16.04 6.86
CA PRO A 30 19.42 -16.70 5.81
C PRO A 30 19.54 -15.79 4.58
N GLU A 31 20.77 -15.31 4.34
CA GLU A 31 21.10 -14.25 3.39
C GLU A 31 20.54 -14.54 1.99
N GLU A 32 20.57 -15.80 1.56
CA GLU A 32 20.06 -16.25 0.26
C GLU A 32 18.55 -16.01 0.08
N SER A 33 17.74 -16.31 1.10
CA SER A 33 16.28 -16.12 1.02
C SER A 33 15.85 -14.66 1.12
N HIS A 34 16.65 -13.84 1.80
CA HIS A 34 16.41 -12.39 1.88
C HIS A 34 16.86 -11.68 0.60
N ALA A 35 18.04 -12.01 0.09
CA ALA A 35 18.57 -11.44 -1.16
C ALA A 35 17.62 -11.70 -2.33
N LEU A 36 17.18 -12.95 -2.52
CA LEU A 36 16.20 -13.29 -3.56
C LEU A 36 14.88 -12.52 -3.41
N PHE A 37 14.44 -12.28 -2.17
CA PHE A 37 13.23 -11.50 -1.91
C PHE A 37 13.40 -10.04 -2.31
N LEU A 38 14.55 -9.43 -1.97
CA LEU A 38 14.87 -8.07 -2.39
C LEU A 38 14.99 -7.96 -3.91
N GLU A 39 15.57 -8.94 -4.60
CA GLU A 39 15.65 -8.97 -6.06
C GLU A 39 14.25 -8.99 -6.69
N ARG A 40 13.34 -9.82 -6.16
CA ARG A 40 11.93 -9.86 -6.60
C ARG A 40 11.19 -8.54 -6.33
N PHE A 41 11.50 -7.90 -5.21
CA PHE A 41 10.92 -6.59 -4.89
C PHE A 41 11.43 -5.49 -5.84
N ASP A 42 12.70 -5.53 -6.23
CA ASP A 42 13.29 -4.63 -7.22
C ASP A 42 12.71 -4.86 -8.62
N GLU A 43 12.46 -6.11 -8.98
CA GLU A 43 11.74 -6.50 -10.19
C GLU A 43 10.32 -5.90 -10.21
N LEU A 44 9.57 -6.00 -9.11
CA LEU A 44 8.26 -5.36 -8.97
C LEU A 44 8.32 -3.84 -9.21
N LEU A 45 9.26 -3.15 -8.58
CA LEU A 45 9.43 -1.69 -8.74
C LEU A 45 9.69 -1.29 -10.20
N SER A 46 10.42 -2.15 -10.93
CA SER A 46 10.73 -1.94 -12.35
C SER A 46 9.56 -2.29 -13.27
N LEU A 47 8.79 -3.33 -12.95
CA LEU A 47 7.67 -3.82 -13.75
C LEU A 47 6.39 -3.01 -13.54
N LEU A 48 6.11 -2.54 -12.33
CA LEU A 48 4.89 -1.81 -11.98
C LEU A 48 4.58 -0.62 -12.93
N PRO A 49 5.54 0.26 -13.27
CA PRO A 49 5.27 1.36 -14.22
C PRO A 49 5.11 0.90 -15.66
N GLN A 50 5.62 -0.28 -16.03
CA GLN A 50 5.56 -0.81 -17.40
C GLN A 50 4.30 -1.64 -17.65
N ASN A 51 3.97 -2.52 -16.69
CA ASN A 51 2.86 -3.48 -16.76
C ASN A 51 2.16 -3.55 -15.41
N PRO A 52 1.28 -2.58 -15.08
CA PRO A 52 0.63 -2.51 -13.78
C PRO A 52 -0.24 -3.73 -13.48
N LEU A 53 -0.92 -4.31 -14.48
CA LEU A 53 -1.78 -5.49 -14.33
C LEU A 53 -1.01 -6.74 -13.88
N GLU A 54 0.06 -7.10 -14.59
CA GLU A 54 0.91 -8.25 -14.23
C GLU A 54 1.59 -8.03 -12.87
N SER A 55 2.06 -6.81 -12.65
CA SER A 55 2.74 -6.41 -11.42
C SER A 55 1.81 -6.37 -10.20
N GLN A 56 0.49 -6.32 -10.41
CA GLN A 56 -0.47 -6.29 -9.32
C GLN A 56 -0.48 -7.60 -8.55
N TYR A 57 -0.45 -8.75 -9.25
CA TYR A 57 -0.35 -10.06 -8.61
C TYR A 57 1.00 -10.26 -7.91
N LEU A 58 2.10 -9.87 -8.57
CA LEU A 58 3.44 -9.95 -7.98
C LEU A 58 3.54 -9.09 -6.72
N GLY A 59 3.02 -7.86 -6.77
CA GLY A 59 3.05 -6.95 -5.63
C GLY A 59 2.18 -7.41 -4.48
N GLN A 60 0.99 -7.94 -4.77
CA GLN A 60 0.12 -8.54 -3.75
C GLN A 60 0.84 -9.67 -3.01
N ASP A 61 1.42 -10.62 -3.74
CA ASP A 61 2.15 -11.74 -3.16
C ASP A 61 3.35 -11.27 -2.33
N LEU A 62 4.14 -10.32 -2.86
CA LEU A 62 5.29 -9.76 -2.14
C LEU A 62 4.87 -9.02 -0.86
N ILE A 63 3.83 -8.19 -0.90
CA ILE A 63 3.37 -7.45 0.28
C ILE A 63 2.82 -8.40 1.36
N CYS A 64 2.04 -9.41 0.98
CA CYS A 64 1.61 -10.46 1.92
C CYS A 64 2.83 -11.19 2.53
N GLN A 65 3.82 -11.54 1.71
CA GLN A 65 5.06 -12.15 2.19
C GLN A 65 5.84 -11.24 3.15
N VAL A 66 5.90 -9.92 2.91
CA VAL A 66 6.54 -8.97 3.85
C VAL A 66 5.91 -9.07 5.23
N ILE A 67 4.57 -9.05 5.30
CA ILE A 67 3.83 -9.04 6.56
C ILE A 67 4.01 -10.37 7.30
N GLN A 68 3.96 -11.49 6.56
CA GLN A 68 4.13 -12.84 7.14
C GLN A 68 5.57 -13.11 7.60
N ARG A 69 6.57 -12.67 6.83
CA ARG A 69 7.99 -12.90 7.12
C ARG A 69 8.53 -11.94 8.17
N TYR A 70 8.08 -10.69 8.15
CA TYR A 70 8.53 -9.63 9.04
C TYR A 70 7.36 -9.00 9.81
N PRO A 71 6.72 -9.75 10.73
CA PRO A 71 5.57 -9.27 11.50
C PRO A 71 5.89 -8.01 12.31
N GLN A 72 7.17 -7.80 12.67
CA GLN A 72 7.62 -6.61 13.37
C GLN A 72 7.51 -5.31 12.57
N ILE A 73 7.60 -5.36 11.23
CA ILE A 73 7.38 -4.20 10.36
C ILE A 73 6.02 -4.22 9.67
N ALA A 74 5.14 -5.17 10.00
CA ALA A 74 3.78 -5.22 9.46
C ALA A 74 3.02 -3.90 9.68
N HIS A 75 3.25 -3.24 10.82
CA HIS A 75 2.65 -1.93 11.11
C HIS A 75 3.30 -0.77 10.34
N LEU A 76 4.51 -0.95 9.81
CA LEU A 76 5.19 0.02 8.95
C LEU A 76 4.76 -0.10 7.49
N VAL A 77 4.11 -1.21 7.10
CA VAL A 77 3.57 -1.38 5.75
C VAL A 77 2.44 -0.36 5.53
N PRO A 78 2.59 0.56 4.56
CA PRO A 78 1.58 1.57 4.28
C PRO A 78 0.26 0.93 3.87
N ARG A 79 -0.82 1.35 4.52
CA ARG A 79 -2.19 0.87 4.24
C ARG A 79 -2.65 1.18 2.81
N ASP A 80 -2.15 2.27 2.25
CA ASP A 80 -2.39 2.62 0.85
C ASP A 80 -1.87 1.53 -0.11
N LEU A 81 -0.76 0.85 0.22
CA LEU A 81 -0.28 -0.29 -0.58
C LEU A 81 -1.23 -1.49 -0.46
N LEU A 82 -1.75 -1.78 0.73
CA LEU A 82 -2.68 -2.90 0.94
C LEU A 82 -3.96 -2.70 0.12
N TRP A 83 -4.50 -1.47 0.16
CA TRP A 83 -5.64 -1.07 -0.64
C TRP A 83 -5.34 -1.14 -2.15
N PHE A 84 -4.19 -0.62 -2.57
CA PHE A 84 -3.78 -0.56 -3.98
C PHE A 84 -3.61 -1.94 -4.62
N PHE A 85 -2.95 -2.88 -3.92
CA PHE A 85 -2.80 -4.24 -4.42
C PHE A 85 -4.09 -5.05 -4.24
N GLY A 86 -4.85 -4.79 -3.19
CA GLY A 86 -6.15 -5.41 -2.94
C GLY A 86 -6.07 -6.93 -2.70
N GLY A 87 -7.22 -7.60 -2.82
CA GLY A 87 -7.39 -9.04 -2.63
C GLY A 87 -6.86 -9.53 -1.28
N ASP A 88 -5.86 -10.41 -1.25
CA ASP A 88 -5.34 -10.99 0.00
C ASP A 88 -4.69 -9.95 0.91
N CYS A 89 -4.17 -8.84 0.36
CA CYS A 89 -3.65 -7.74 1.17
C CYS A 89 -4.72 -7.09 2.05
N LEU A 90 -5.99 -7.11 1.64
CA LEU A 90 -7.11 -6.57 2.41
C LEU A 90 -7.39 -7.38 3.68
N HIS A 91 -6.99 -8.65 3.73
CA HIS A 91 -7.12 -9.47 4.94
C HIS A 91 -6.26 -8.96 6.11
N TYR A 92 -5.24 -8.14 5.81
CA TYR A 92 -4.39 -7.50 6.82
C TYR A 92 -4.90 -6.12 7.24
N MET A 93 -6.00 -5.65 6.63
CA MET A 93 -6.70 -4.43 7.04
C MET A 93 -7.92 -4.79 7.92
N PRO A 94 -8.10 -4.14 9.08
CA PRO A 94 -9.31 -4.29 9.87
C PRO A 94 -10.50 -3.63 9.16
N ASP A 95 -11.72 -4.07 9.52
CA ASP A 95 -12.96 -3.57 8.92
C ASP A 95 -13.11 -2.04 8.97
N GLU A 96 -12.65 -1.40 10.06
CA GLU A 96 -12.69 0.06 10.21
C GLU A 96 -11.84 0.77 9.14
N GLU A 97 -10.67 0.21 8.79
CA GLU A 97 -9.84 0.77 7.73
C GLU A 97 -10.50 0.50 6.36
N LEU A 98 -11.08 -0.67 6.14
CA LEU A 98 -11.80 -0.97 4.91
C LEU A 98 -12.97 -0.02 4.67
N ASP A 99 -13.77 0.28 5.70
CA ASP A 99 -14.87 1.26 5.64
C ASP A 99 -14.36 2.65 5.26
N LEU A 100 -13.26 3.09 5.89
CA LEU A 100 -12.65 4.38 5.60
C LEU A 100 -12.23 4.49 4.12
N TYR A 101 -11.54 3.46 3.61
CA TYR A 101 -11.08 3.44 2.22
C TYR A 101 -12.23 3.31 1.22
N GLN A 102 -13.28 2.55 1.54
CA GLN A 102 -14.51 2.50 0.74
C GLN A 102 -15.15 3.89 0.62
N ARG A 103 -15.35 4.58 1.75
CA ARG A 103 -15.92 5.94 1.77
C ARG A 103 -15.05 6.95 1.03
N LEU A 104 -13.73 6.78 1.10
CA LEU A 104 -12.78 7.62 0.36
C LEU A 104 -12.93 7.43 -1.16
N GLU A 105 -13.12 6.19 -1.63
CA GLU A 105 -13.40 5.91 -3.03
C GLU A 105 -14.77 6.44 -3.48
N GLU A 106 -15.80 6.33 -2.64
CA GLU A 106 -17.12 6.91 -2.91
C GLU A 106 -17.01 8.42 -3.13
N ARG A 107 -16.35 9.13 -2.21
CA ARG A 107 -16.15 10.58 -2.35
C ARG A 107 -15.30 10.94 -3.57
N ARG A 108 -14.29 10.13 -3.91
CA ARG A 108 -13.52 10.32 -5.14
C ARG A 108 -14.42 10.23 -6.36
N TYR A 109 -15.29 9.23 -6.40
CA TYR A 109 -16.21 9.01 -7.50
C TYR A 109 -17.30 10.10 -7.59
N GLU A 110 -17.79 10.59 -6.45
CA GLU A 110 -18.70 11.73 -6.39
C GLU A 110 -18.02 13.01 -6.91
N ALA A 111 -16.80 13.32 -6.46
CA ALA A 111 -16.05 14.48 -6.93
C ALA A 111 -15.74 14.38 -8.43
N GLU A 112 -15.36 13.19 -8.93
CA GLU A 112 -15.14 12.96 -10.37
C GLU A 112 -16.41 13.19 -11.18
N GLN A 113 -17.57 12.73 -10.69
CA GLN A 113 -18.85 12.98 -11.35
C GLN A 113 -19.26 14.46 -11.33
N ASN A 114 -18.88 15.20 -10.29
CA ASN A 114 -19.17 16.63 -10.14
C ASN A 114 -18.08 17.54 -10.75
N ASP A 115 -17.03 16.98 -11.36
CA ASP A 115 -15.85 17.71 -11.87
C ASP A 115 -15.14 18.56 -10.79
N GLU A 116 -15.18 18.09 -9.54
CA GLU A 116 -14.57 18.75 -8.39
C GLU A 116 -13.13 18.24 -8.14
N PRO A 117 -12.21 19.12 -7.70
CA PRO A 117 -10.87 18.70 -7.33
C PRO A 117 -10.93 17.80 -6.09
N PHE A 118 -10.44 16.57 -6.22
CA PHE A 118 -10.38 15.60 -5.13
C PHE A 118 -8.94 15.37 -4.66
N ASP A 119 -8.67 15.66 -3.40
CA ASP A 119 -7.38 15.35 -2.76
C ASP A 119 -7.51 14.13 -1.85
N TRP A 120 -6.96 13.01 -2.30
CA TRP A 120 -7.01 11.73 -1.59
C TRP A 120 -6.42 11.81 -0.18
N HIS A 121 -5.30 12.50 0.01
CA HIS A 121 -4.63 12.56 1.30
C HIS A 121 -5.40 13.45 2.27
N GLN A 122 -5.89 14.59 1.80
CA GLN A 122 -6.72 15.48 2.59
C GLN A 122 -8.02 14.81 3.03
N GLU A 123 -8.74 14.17 2.12
CA GLU A 123 -10.01 13.49 2.42
C GLU A 123 -9.79 12.29 3.35
N LYS A 124 -8.69 11.54 3.16
CA LYS A 124 -8.31 10.47 4.07
C LYS A 124 -8.06 11.00 5.47
N GLN A 125 -7.33 12.10 5.63
CA GLN A 125 -7.10 12.72 6.93
C GLN A 125 -8.42 13.18 7.57
N LEU A 126 -9.33 13.78 6.78
CA LEU A 126 -10.65 14.20 7.26
C LEU A 126 -11.50 13.03 7.75
N LEU A 127 -11.47 11.89 7.04
CA LEU A 127 -12.17 10.66 7.45
C LEU A 127 -11.49 9.94 8.62
N SER A 128 -10.16 10.07 8.74
CA SER A 128 -9.37 9.47 9.82
C SER A 128 -9.44 10.28 11.11
N LEU A 129 -9.80 11.56 11.04
CA LEU A 129 -10.06 12.36 12.22
C LEU A 129 -11.32 11.82 12.92
N PRO A 130 -11.28 11.54 14.23
CA PRO A 130 -12.48 11.23 15.00
C PRO A 130 -13.30 12.52 15.17
N GLY A 131 -13.96 12.94 14.09
CA GLY A 131 -14.79 14.13 14.02
C GLY A 131 -16.15 13.72 13.45
N ASP A 132 -17.11 13.55 14.36
CA ASP A 132 -18.53 13.35 14.09
C ASP A 132 -18.96 11.91 13.79
N SER A 133 -18.91 11.09 14.85
CA SER A 133 -20.15 10.42 15.25
C SER A 133 -21.20 11.52 15.40
N ALA A 134 -21.93 11.80 14.32
CA ALA A 134 -23.14 12.62 14.32
C ALA A 134 -24.18 11.92 15.20
N SER A 135 -23.99 11.98 16.51
CA SER A 135 -24.94 11.51 17.50
C SER A 135 -25.79 12.70 17.90
N HIS A 136 -26.87 12.85 17.15
CA HIS A 136 -28.24 13.16 17.59
C HIS A 136 -28.54 14.51 18.27
#